data_AF-A0A090TCJ1-F1
#
_entry.id   AF-A0A090TCJ1-F1
#
_cell.length_a   1.000
_cell.length_b   1.000
_cell.length_c   1.000
_cell.angle_alpha   90.00
_cell.angle_beta   90.00
_cell.angle_gamma   90.00
#
_symmetry.space_group_name_H-M   'P 1'
#
loop_
_entity.id
_entity.type
_entity.pdbx_description
1 polymer ?
#
loop_
_entity_poly.entity_id
_entity_poly.type
_entity_poly.pdbx_seq_one_letter_code
_entity_poly.pdbx_strand_id
1 'polypeptide(L)' 'MKLAMLIASHQSKASILLLDEPDNHLDLDAKQQLISAINNYSGTVIVVSHDAGFVERLVIHKTIALGV' A
#
# COMPACT_ATOMS: atom_id res chain seq x y z
N MET A 1 -2.94 2.69 14.67
CA MET A 1 -3.01 3.33 13.34
C MET A 1 -1.88 4.33 13.19
N LYS A 2 -0.84 4.04 12.41
CA LYS A 2 0.14 5.03 11.97
C LYS A 2 -0.03 5.19 10.45
N LEU A 3 -0.93 6.09 10.05
CA LEU A 3 -0.93 6.60 8.67
C LEU A 3 0.28 7.53 8.55
N ALA A 4 1.37 7.03 7.97
CA ALA A 4 2.52 7.86 7.61
C ALA A 4 2.35 8.34 6.16
N MET A 5 1.61 9.43 5.96
CA MET A 5 1.68 10.18 4.70
C MET A 5 2.95 11.04 4.70
N LEU A 6 3.94 10.65 3.89
CA LEU A 6 5.05 11.55 3.54
C LEU A 6 4.75 12.19 2.18
N ILE A 7 4.08 13.34 2.18
CA ILE A 7 3.94 14.17 0.98
C ILE A 7 5.28 14.88 0.76
N ALA A 8 6.27 14.16 0.22
CA ALA A 8 7.63 14.67 0.04
C ALA A 8 7.80 15.61 -1.16
N SER A 9 6.75 15.95 -1.89
CA SER A 9 6.92 16.78 -3.08
C SER A 9 5.67 17.59 -3.40
N HIS A 10 5.84 18.91 -3.42
CA HIS A 10 4.92 19.89 -4.00
C HIS A 10 4.86 19.78 -5.54
N GLN A 11 4.96 18.57 -6.10
CA GLN A 11 4.78 18.31 -7.53
C GLN A 11 3.84 17.11 -7.72
N SER A 12 2.77 17.35 -8.46
CA SER A 12 1.67 16.43 -8.78
C SER A 12 2.07 15.12 -9.48
N LYS A 13 3.36 14.90 -9.79
CA LYS A 13 3.87 13.74 -10.55
C LYS A 13 4.71 12.74 -9.73
N ALA A 14 5.10 13.05 -8.50
CA ALA A 14 6.07 12.23 -7.75
C ALA A 14 5.71 12.03 -6.27
N SER A 15 4.43 11.82 -5.96
CA SER A 15 4.00 11.46 -4.61
C SER A 15 4.28 9.98 -4.34
N ILE A 16 5.03 9.71 -3.27
CA ILE A 16 5.29 8.37 -2.76
C ILE A 16 4.40 8.15 -1.53
N LEU A 17 3.63 7.06 -1.53
CA LEU A 17 2.82 6.61 -0.41
C LEU A 17 3.53 5.43 0.27
N LEU A 18 3.81 5.53 1.56
CA LEU A 18 4.35 4.43 2.36
C LEU A 18 3.28 3.92 3.32
N LEU A 19 2.95 2.64 3.24
CA LEU A 19 1.93 2.00 4.06
C LEU A 19 2.55 0.86 4.85
N ASP A 20 2.38 0.90 6.17
CA ASP A 20 2.84 -0.13 7.10
C ASP A 20 1.64 -0.87 7.69
N GLU A 21 1.50 -2.14 7.32
CA GLU A 21 0.37 -3.02 7.62
C GLU A 21 -1.02 -2.38 7.40
N PRO A 22 -1.30 -1.82 6.21
CA PRO A 22 -2.52 -1.05 5.97
C PRO A 22 -3.79 -1.91 6.00
N ASP A 23 -3.64 -3.23 5.88
CA ASP A 23 -4.71 -4.19 5.79
C ASP A 23 -5.17 -4.76 7.14
N ASN A 24 -4.49 -4.35 8.22
CA ASN A 24 -4.74 -4.85 9.57
C ASN A 24 -6.05 -4.26 10.15
N HIS A 25 -6.80 -5.08 10.89
CA HIS A 25 -8.11 -4.75 11.48
C HIS A 25 -9.18 -4.29 10.48
N LEU A 26 -9.00 -4.49 9.17
CA LEU A 26 -10.02 -4.20 8.16
C LEU A 26 -10.95 -5.40 7.98
N ASP A 27 -12.24 -5.12 7.83
CA ASP A 27 -13.18 -6.11 7.30
C ASP A 27 -12.94 -6.35 5.79
N LEU A 28 -13.67 -7.32 5.23
CA LEU A 28 -13.48 -7.71 3.84
C LEU A 28 -13.78 -6.58 2.85
N ASP A 29 -14.83 -5.79 3.12
CA ASP A 29 -15.27 -4.72 2.23
C ASP A 29 -14.26 -3.55 2.24
N ALA A 30 -13.79 -3.15 3.42
CA ALA A 30 -12.74 -2.15 3.56
C ALA A 30 -11.42 -2.62 2.95
N LYS A 31 -11.07 -3.91 3.09
CA LYS A 31 -9.88 -4.50 2.44
C LYS A 31 -10.00 -4.43 0.92
N GLN A 32 -11.18 -4.67 0.34
CA GLN A 32 -11.41 -4.52 -1.11
C GLN A 32 -11.29 -3.07 -1.58
N GLN A 33 -11.83 -2.12 -0.81
CA GLN A 33 -11.71 -0.70 -1.12
C GLN A 33 -10.26 -0.23 -1.06
N LEU A 34 -9.50 -0.67 -0.06
CA LEU A 34 -8.07 -0.36 0.07
C LEU A 34 -7.27 -0.89 -1.13
N ILE A 35 -7.47 -2.15 -1.51
CA ILE A 35 -6.82 -2.75 -2.70
C ILE A 35 -7.13 -1.92 -3.95
N SER A 36 -8.39 -1.55 -4.13
CA SER A 36 -8.82 -0.75 -5.28
C SER A 36 -8.19 0.64 -5.28
N ALA A 37 -8.06 1.27 -4.10
CA ALA A 37 -7.43 2.58 -3.97
C ALA A 37 -5.92 2.53 -4.28
N ILE A 38 -5.21 1.51 -3.77
CA ILE A 38 -3.77 1.33 -4.02
C ILE A 38 -3.52 1.05 -5.51
N ASN A 39 -4.31 0.18 -6.13
CA ASN A 39 -4.14 -0.19 -7.54
C ASN A 39 -4.44 0.96 -8.52
N ASN A 40 -5.27 1.93 -8.09
CA ASN A 40 -5.59 3.12 -8.89
C ASN A 40 -4.75 4.35 -8.54
N TYR A 41 -3.83 4.24 -7.57
CA TYR A 41 -2.98 5.36 -7.19
C TYR A 41 -1.95 5.63 -8.30
N SER A 42 -1.91 6.88 -8.78
CA SER A 42 -1.04 7.28 -9.90
C SER A 42 0.42 7.55 -9.51
N GLY A 43 0.73 7.57 -8.21
CA GLY A 43 2.08 7.73 -7.69
C GLY A 43 2.74 6.39 -7.36
N THR A 44 3.86 6.44 -6.65
CA THR A 44 4.53 5.21 -6.16
C THR A 44 3.95 4.80 -4.82
N VAL A 45 3.62 3.52 -4.64
CA VAL A 45 3.22 2.98 -3.33
C VAL A 45 4.26 1.97 -2.87
N ILE A 46 4.71 2.09 -1.63
CA ILE A 46 5.49 1.09 -0.92
C ILE A 46 4.59 0.55 0.18
N VAL A 47 4.33 -0.76 0.15
CA VAL A 47 3.48 -1.44 1.12
C VAL A 47 4.30 -2.48 1.88
N VAL A 48 4.18 -2.46 3.19
CA VAL A 48 4.66 -3.53 4.08
C VAL A 48 3.42 -4.25 4.60
N SER A 49 3.36 -5.56 4.40
CA SER A 49 2.28 -6.40 4.92
C SER A 49 2.81 -7.81 5.17
N HIS A 50 2.23 -8.49 6.15
CA HIS A 50 2.47 -9.90 6.45
C HIS A 50 1.42 -10.83 5.81
N ASP A 51 0.37 -10.28 5.19
CA ASP A 51 -0.71 -11.04 4.53
C ASP A 51 -0.39 -11.24 3.04
N ALA A 52 0.03 -12.46 2.68
CA ALA A 52 0.33 -12.81 1.29
C ALA A 52 -0.90 -12.69 0.36
N GLY A 53 -2.11 -13.00 0.84
CA GLY A 53 -3.32 -12.91 0.03
C GLY A 53 -3.74 -11.45 -0.24
N PHE A 54 -3.44 -10.53 0.68
CA PHE A 54 -3.57 -9.11 0.42
C PHE A 54 -2.56 -8.64 -0.64
N VAL A 55 -1.28 -9.00 -0.49
CA VAL A 55 -0.19 -8.64 -1.41
C VAL A 55 -0.45 -9.16 -2.84
N GLU A 56 -0.92 -10.40 -2.99
CA GLU A 56 -1.25 -11.00 -4.29
C GLU A 56 -2.35 -10.26 -5.06
N ARG A 57 -3.23 -9.54 -4.35
CA ARG A 57 -4.33 -8.78 -4.96
C ARG A 57 -3.93 -7.37 -5.39
N LEU A 58 -2.71 -6.93 -5.06
CA LEU A 58 -2.16 -5.65 -5.49
C LEU A 58 -1.44 -5.80 -6.84
N VAL A 59 -1.50 -4.75 -7.66
CA VAL A 59 -0.71 -4.65 -8.89
C VAL A 59 0.71 -4.24 -8.50
N ILE A 60 1.57 -5.23 -8.26
CA ILE A 60 2.93 -5.02 -7.75
C ILE A 60 3.96 -5.10 -8.87
N HIS A 61 4.79 -4.06 -8.97
CA HIS A 61 5.95 -4.10 -9.87
C HIS A 61 7.11 -4.92 -9.26
N LYS A 62 7.33 -4.83 -7.95
CA LYS A 62 8.42 -5.54 -7.27
C LYS A 62 8.03 -5.92 -5.85
N THR A 63 8.26 -7.19 -5.51
CA THR A 63 8.14 -7.70 -4.14
C THR A 63 9.52 -7.98 -3.57
N ILE A 64 9.74 -7.61 -2.31
CA ILE A 64 10.95 -7.95 -1.56
C ILE A 64 10.50 -8.76 -0.35
N ALA A 65 10.87 -10.04 -0.31
CA ALA A 65 10.71 -10.85 0.89
C ALA A 65 11.86 -10.54 1.84
N LEU A 66 11.54 -10.08 3.04
CA LEU A 66 12.51 -9.94 4.12
C LEU A 66 12.60 -11.30 4.81
N GLY A 67 13.76 -11.97 4.67
CA GLY A 67 14.04 -13.17 5.44
C GLY A 67 14.22 -12.80 6.92
N VAL A 68 13.37 -13.34 7.78
CA VAL A 68 13.63 -13.50 9.21
C VAL A 68 14.00 -14.94 9.49
#